data_AF-A0A7C6ZZS8-F1
#
_entry.id   AF-A0A7C6ZZS8-F1
#
_cell.length_a   1.000
_cell.length_b   1.000
_cell.length_c   1.000
_cell.angle_alpha   90.00
_cell.angle_beta   90.00
_cell.angle_gamma   90.00
#
_symmetry.space_group_name_H-M   'P 1'
#
loop_
_entity.id
_entity.type
_entity.pdbx_description
1 polymer ?
#
loop_
_entity_poly.entity_id
_entity_poly.type
_entity_poly.pdbx_seq_one_letter_code
_entity_poly.pdbx_strand_id
1 'polypeptide(L)'
;TAVHSMGYSLTYFHNVDHGRANGLLLPAFMSYINKHKPELISTILSIMGFDTVQQFRDTLNDLLGVRESISREQAEKYAEIASRSKNVSNSIVVPSTDDLIGILYEALVL
;
A
#
# COMPACT_ATOMS: atom_id res chain seq x y z
N THR A 1 -1.37 9.61 5.68
CA THR A 1 -1.79 9.35 4.28
C THR A 1 -2.53 8.02 4.22
N ALA A 2 -3.16 7.65 3.09
CA ALA A 2 -3.87 6.36 2.95
C ALA A 2 -2.99 5.15 3.29
N VAL A 3 -1.71 5.15 2.86
CA VAL A 3 -0.72 4.11 3.22
C VAL A 3 -0.56 3.97 4.74
N HIS A 4 -0.46 5.08 5.47
CA HIS A 4 -0.34 5.05 6.94
C HIS A 4 -1.62 4.51 7.60
N SER A 5 -2.79 4.84 7.06
CA SER A 5 -4.07 4.32 7.57
C SER A 5 -4.17 2.81 7.41
N MET A 6 -3.76 2.27 6.27
CA MET A 6 -3.71 0.83 6.02
C MET A 6 -2.63 0.14 6.87
N GLY A 7 -1.44 0.74 6.96
CA GLY A 7 -0.30 0.21 7.71
C GLY A 7 -0.54 0.12 9.21
N TYR A 8 -1.41 0.97 9.78
CA TYR A 8 -1.74 0.95 11.20
C TYR A 8 -2.15 -0.45 11.70
N SER A 9 -2.99 -1.16 10.95
CA SER A 9 -3.45 -2.50 11.33
C SER A 9 -2.31 -3.51 11.43
N LEU A 10 -1.27 -3.41 10.59
CA LEU A 10 -0.09 -4.28 10.68
C LEU A 10 0.72 -3.95 11.94
N THR A 11 0.92 -2.67 12.22
CA THR A 11 1.65 -2.26 13.42
C THR A 11 0.93 -2.68 14.70
N TYR A 12 -0.40 -2.53 14.74
CA TYR A 12 -1.19 -2.71 15.95
C TYR A 12 -1.53 -4.19 16.21
N PHE A 13 -1.92 -4.95 15.17
CA PHE A 13 -2.38 -6.34 15.34
C PHE A 13 -1.29 -7.38 15.08
N HIS A 14 -0.22 -7.03 14.35
CA HIS A 14 0.83 -7.98 13.94
C HIS A 14 2.23 -7.61 14.43
N ASN A 15 2.36 -6.50 15.20
CA ASN A 15 3.64 -6.03 15.72
C ASN A 15 4.71 -5.81 14.63
N VAL A 16 4.28 -5.40 13.43
CA VAL A 16 5.17 -5.05 12.31
C VAL A 16 5.69 -3.63 12.52
N ASP A 17 6.98 -3.40 12.30
CA ASP A 17 7.56 -2.06 12.39
C ASP A 17 6.89 -1.08 11.41
N HIS A 18 6.67 0.17 11.84
CA HIS A 18 5.88 1.14 11.08
C HIS A 18 6.43 1.41 9.66
N GLY A 19 7.75 1.59 9.53
CA GLY A 19 8.39 1.79 8.23
C GLY A 19 8.21 0.58 7.30
N ARG A 20 8.31 -0.62 7.87
CA ARG A 20 8.11 -1.89 7.18
C ARG A 20 6.66 -2.08 6.72
N ALA A 21 5.70 -1.84 7.60
CA ALA A 21 4.26 -1.88 7.29
C ALA A 21 3.91 -0.97 6.10
N ASN A 22 4.43 0.26 6.09
CA ASN A 22 4.21 1.18 4.97
C ASN A 22 4.94 0.71 3.69
N GLY A 23 6.16 0.19 3.82
CA GLY A 23 6.95 -0.33 2.69
C GLY A 23 6.26 -1.49 1.97
N LEU A 24 5.65 -2.42 2.71
CA LEU A 24 4.91 -3.56 2.13
C LEU A 24 3.71 -3.11 1.27
N LEU A 25 3.08 -1.99 1.63
CA LEU A 25 1.86 -1.47 1.01
C LEU A 25 2.14 -0.47 -0.12
N LEU A 26 3.29 0.20 -0.08
CA LEU A 26 3.58 1.33 -0.96
C LEU A 26 3.56 0.97 -2.46
N PRO A 27 4.13 -0.16 -2.93
CA PRO A 27 4.04 -0.54 -4.33
C PRO A 27 2.60 -0.73 -4.82
N ALA A 28 1.77 -1.44 -4.05
CA ALA A 28 0.36 -1.68 -4.42
C ALA A 28 -0.45 -0.38 -4.40
N PHE A 29 -0.18 0.51 -3.45
CA PHE A 29 -0.78 1.84 -3.45
C PHE A 29 -0.34 2.68 -4.67
N MET A 30 0.94 2.62 -5.06
CA MET A 30 1.41 3.26 -6.30
C MET A 30 0.75 2.66 -7.54
N SER A 31 0.55 1.34 -7.62
CA SER A 31 -0.22 0.68 -8.68
C SER A 31 -1.64 1.26 -8.76
N TYR A 32 -2.30 1.46 -7.62
CA TYR A 32 -3.62 2.08 -7.56
C TYR A 32 -3.59 3.52 -8.10
N ILE A 33 -2.70 4.38 -7.59
CA ILE A 33 -2.59 5.77 -8.06
C ILE A 33 -2.27 5.82 -9.56
N ASN A 34 -1.45 4.90 -10.07
CA ASN A 34 -1.07 4.84 -11.48
C ASN A 34 -2.28 4.67 -12.43
N LYS A 35 -3.35 3.99 -11.98
CA LYS A 35 -4.59 3.84 -12.76
C LYS A 35 -5.31 5.17 -13.00
N HIS A 36 -5.10 6.15 -12.11
CA HIS A 36 -5.80 7.44 -12.13
C HIS A 36 -4.89 8.62 -12.50
N LYS A 37 -3.59 8.54 -12.17
CA LYS A 37 -2.58 9.58 -12.40
C LYS A 37 -1.27 8.97 -12.91
N PRO A 38 -1.27 8.36 -14.10
CA PRO A 38 -0.10 7.65 -14.63
C PRO A 38 1.12 8.56 -14.84
N GLU A 39 0.92 9.81 -15.27
CA GLU A 39 2.00 10.77 -15.47
C GLU A 39 2.74 11.13 -14.18
N LEU A 40 2.00 11.23 -13.06
CA LEU A 40 2.58 11.48 -11.73
C LEU A 40 3.45 10.30 -11.28
N ILE A 41 2.94 9.08 -11.42
CA ILE A 41 3.68 7.87 -11.04
C ILE A 41 4.90 7.68 -11.94
N SER A 42 4.76 7.88 -13.24
CA SER A 42 5.89 7.86 -14.18
C SER A 42 6.99 8.86 -13.78
N THR A 43 6.61 10.09 -13.41
CA THR A 43 7.55 11.12 -12.95
C THR A 43 8.27 10.69 -11.67
N ILE A 44 7.53 10.18 -10.67
CA ILE A 44 8.10 9.72 -9.40
C ILE A 44 9.07 8.56 -9.64
N LEU A 45 8.66 7.55 -10.42
CA LEU A 45 9.49 6.39 -10.74
C LEU A 45 10.78 6.81 -11.46
N SER A 46 10.67 7.69 -12.47
CA SER A 46 11.84 8.18 -13.21
C SER A 46 12.84 8.90 -12.29
N ILE A 47 12.36 9.73 -11.36
CA ILE A 47 13.22 10.40 -10.36
C ILE A 47 13.93 9.38 -9.46
N MET A 48 13.24 8.28 -9.12
CA MET A 48 13.78 7.20 -8.30
C MET A 48 14.68 6.24 -9.10
N GLY A 49 14.78 6.37 -10.43
CA GLY A 49 15.55 5.49 -11.30
C GLY A 49 14.84 4.19 -11.69
N PHE A 50 13.50 4.18 -11.68
CA PHE A 50 12.68 3.04 -12.08
C PHE A 50 11.84 3.39 -13.33
N ASP A 51 11.60 2.40 -14.18
CA ASP A 51 10.71 2.49 -15.34
C ASP A 51 9.27 2.10 -14.98
N THR A 52 9.10 1.20 -13.99
CA THR A 52 7.80 0.63 -13.64
C THR A 52 7.59 0.47 -12.14
N VAL A 53 6.32 0.45 -11.73
CA VAL A 53 5.93 0.11 -10.35
C VAL A 53 6.41 -1.30 -9.98
N GLN A 54 6.52 -2.21 -10.95
CA GLN A 54 7.01 -3.57 -10.71
C GLN A 54 8.49 -3.57 -10.31
N GLN A 55 9.37 -2.85 -11.03
CA GLN A 55 10.79 -2.75 -10.65
C GLN A 55 10.97 -2.14 -9.25
N PHE A 56 10.17 -1.12 -8.92
CA PHE A 56 10.16 -0.54 -7.57
C PHE A 56 9.68 -1.56 -6.52
N ARG A 57 8.64 -2.34 -6.83
CA ARG A 57 8.16 -3.43 -5.97
C ARG A 57 9.25 -4.47 -5.73
N ASP A 58 9.94 -4.91 -6.77
CA ASP A 58 10.98 -5.93 -6.68
C ASP A 58 12.13 -5.43 -5.78
N THR A 59 12.53 -4.17 -5.94
CA THR A 59 13.53 -3.55 -5.05
C THR A 59 13.09 -3.52 -3.59
N LEU A 60 11.83 -3.18 -3.31
CA LEU A 60 11.30 -3.21 -1.94
C LEU A 60 11.18 -4.65 -1.41
N ASN A 61 10.82 -5.62 -2.24
CA ASN A 61 10.78 -7.02 -1.84
C ASN A 61 12.16 -7.52 -1.43
N ASP A 62 13.22 -7.16 -2.17
CA ASP A 62 14.60 -7.51 -1.83
C ASP A 62 15.05 -6.87 -0.51
N LEU A 63 14.71 -5.60 -0.29
CA LEU A 63 15.05 -4.88 0.95
C LEU A 63 14.28 -5.40 2.17
N LEU A 64 13.02 -5.81 1.99
CA LEU A 64 12.16 -6.28 3.07
C LEU A 64 12.30 -7.78 3.34
N GLY A 65 12.80 -8.57 2.39
CA GLY A 65 12.97 -10.01 2.54
C GLY A 65 11.64 -10.75 2.74
N VAL A 66 11.56 -11.61 3.76
CA VAL A 66 10.36 -12.42 4.04
C VAL A 66 9.15 -11.52 4.25
N ARG A 67 8.09 -11.71 3.47
CA ARG A 67 6.90 -10.86 3.50
C ARG A 67 5.87 -11.36 4.50
N GLU A 68 5.24 -10.41 5.17
CA GLU A 68 4.04 -10.64 5.96
C GLU A 68 2.86 -10.94 5.04
N SER A 69 2.00 -11.84 5.52
CA SER A 69 0.75 -12.17 4.85
C SER A 69 -0.42 -12.08 5.82
N ILE A 70 -1.58 -11.68 5.32
CA ILE A 70 -2.84 -11.65 6.08
C ILE A 70 -3.91 -12.44 5.33
N SER A 71 -4.96 -12.87 6.03
CA SER A 71 -6.11 -13.49 5.39
C SER A 71 -6.96 -12.46 4.64
N ARG A 72 -7.85 -12.93 3.77
CA ARG A 72 -8.82 -12.08 3.06
C ARG A 72 -9.73 -11.33 4.04
N GLU A 73 -10.23 -12.03 5.05
CA GLU A 73 -11.09 -11.46 6.09
C GLU A 73 -10.35 -10.39 6.90
N GLN A 74 -9.06 -10.58 7.17
CA GLN A 74 -8.22 -9.57 7.82
C GLN A 74 -8.06 -8.34 6.93
N ALA A 75 -7.79 -8.53 5.64
CA ALA A 75 -7.68 -7.42 4.70
C ALA A 75 -8.98 -6.61 4.57
N GLU A 76 -10.15 -7.27 4.50
CA GLU A 76 -11.45 -6.58 4.50
C GLU A 76 -11.68 -5.77 5.78
N LYS A 77 -11.41 -6.38 6.94
CA LYS A 77 -11.50 -5.68 8.24
C LYS A 77 -10.53 -4.50 8.32
N TYR A 78 -9.31 -4.65 7.80
CA TYR A 78 -8.29 -3.60 7.86
C TYR A 78 -8.59 -2.46 6.89
N ALA A 79 -9.19 -2.75 5.73
CA ALA A 79 -9.71 -1.73 4.83
C ALA A 79 -10.82 -0.90 5.50
N GLU A 80 -11.74 -1.55 6.22
CA GLU A 80 -12.79 -0.87 6.96
C GLU A 80 -12.24 0.05 8.08
N ILE A 81 -11.22 -0.42 8.81
CA ILE A 81 -10.53 0.41 9.82
C ILE A 81 -9.86 1.61 9.14
N ALA A 82 -9.16 1.37 8.03
CA ALA A 82 -8.46 2.40 7.30
C ALA A 82 -9.43 3.45 6.72
N SER A 83 -10.57 3.05 6.15
CA SER A 83 -11.53 3.96 5.52
C SER A 83 -12.14 4.98 6.49
N ARG A 84 -12.22 4.63 7.78
CA ARG A 84 -12.69 5.53 8.85
C ARG A 84 -11.63 6.54 9.32
N SER A 85 -10.38 6.39 8.89
CA SER A 85 -9.31 7.30 9.24
C SER A 85 -9.36 8.59 8.42
N LYS A 86 -9.31 9.73 9.11
CA LYS A 86 -9.20 11.07 8.49
C LYS A 86 -7.98 11.21 7.56
N ASN A 87 -6.97 10.35 7.72
CA ASN A 87 -5.75 10.40 6.90
C ASN A 87 -5.93 9.83 5.49
N VAL A 88 -7.01 9.08 5.22
CA VAL A 88 -7.30 8.55 3.88
C VAL A 88 -7.70 9.66 2.92
N SER A 89 -8.47 10.65 3.38
CA SER A 89 -8.90 11.79 2.56
C SER A 89 -7.76 12.72 2.14
N ASN A 90 -6.57 12.57 2.72
CA ASN A 90 -5.37 13.31 2.32
C ASN A 90 -4.69 12.70 1.07
N SER A 91 -5.24 11.63 0.51
CA SER A 91 -4.73 11.04 -0.73
C SER A 91 -5.11 11.88 -1.94
N ILE A 92 -4.18 12.03 -2.88
CA ILE A 92 -4.41 12.75 -4.15
C ILE A 92 -5.48 12.08 -5.04
N VAL A 93 -5.66 10.78 -4.86
CA VAL A 93 -6.80 10.01 -5.35
C VAL A 93 -7.36 9.31 -4.11
N VAL A 94 -8.55 9.70 -3.66
CA VAL A 94 -9.13 9.18 -2.43
C VAL A 94 -9.67 7.77 -2.68
N PRO A 95 -9.08 6.71 -2.08
CA PRO A 95 -9.55 5.36 -2.28
C PRO A 95 -10.88 5.12 -1.56
N SER A 96 -11.79 4.40 -2.23
CA SER A 96 -12.96 3.80 -1.60
C SER A 96 -12.55 2.64 -0.70
N THR A 97 -13.49 2.11 0.10
CA THR A 97 -13.23 0.90 0.88
C THR A 97 -12.83 -0.28 -0.02
N ASP A 98 -13.48 -0.45 -1.17
CA ASP A 98 -13.18 -1.52 -2.12
C ASP A 98 -11.78 -1.36 -2.74
N ASP A 99 -11.35 -0.11 -3.00
CA ASP A 99 -9.98 0.17 -3.44
C ASP A 99 -8.96 -0.22 -2.37
N LEU A 100 -9.24 0.10 -1.09
CA LEU A 100 -8.38 -0.26 0.04
C LEU A 100 -8.28 -1.79 0.19
N ILE A 101 -9.39 -2.53 0.00
CA ILE A 101 -9.39 -4.00 -0.02
C ILE A 101 -8.49 -4.49 -1.15
N GLY A 102 -8.66 -3.96 -2.37
CA GLY A 102 -7.85 -4.33 -3.52
C GLY A 102 -6.35 -4.09 -3.31
N ILE A 103 -5.98 -2.96 -2.70
CA ILE A 103 -4.58 -2.65 -2.36
C ILE A 103 -4.04 -3.64 -1.33
N LEU A 104 -4.80 -3.95 -0.27
CA LEU A 104 -4.39 -4.91 0.76
C LEU A 104 -4.26 -6.33 0.20
N TYR A 105 -5.16 -6.73 -0.70
CA TYR A 105 -5.10 -8.02 -1.39
C TYR A 105 -3.83 -8.14 -2.22
N GLU A 106 -3.57 -7.15 -3.08
CA GLU A 106 -2.38 -7.12 -3.93
C GLU A 106 -1.07 -7.08 -3.10
N ALA A 107 -1.11 -6.45 -1.93
CA ALA A 107 0.07 -6.30 -1.08
C ALA A 107 0.34 -7.54 -0.21
N LEU A 108 -0.68 -8.13 0.43
CA LEU A 108 -0.48 -8.98 1.61
C LEU A 108 -1.29 -10.28 1.61
N VAL A 109 -2.19 -10.51 0.65
CA VAL A 109 -2.91 -11.78 0.55
C VAL A 109 -2.16 -12.68 -0.43
N LEU A 110 -1.80 -13.87 0.05
CA LEU A 110 -1.21 -14.94 -0.78
C LEU A 110 -2.29 -15.73 -1.53
#